data_AF-A0A1X0RG30-F1
#
_entry.id   AF-A0A1X0RG30-F1
#
_cell.length_a   1.000
_cell.length_b   1.000
_cell.length_c   1.000
_cell.angle_alpha   90.00
_cell.angle_beta   90.00
_cell.angle_gamma   90.00
#
_symmetry.space_group_name_H-M   'P 1'
#
loop_
_entity.id
_entity.type
_entity.pdbx_description
1 polymer ?
#
loop_
_entity_poly.entity_id
_entity_poly.type
_entity_poly.pdbx_seq_one_letter_code
_entity_poly.pdbx_strand_id
1 'polypeptide(L)'
;MEDVLTQIDNPNVILETITSQKTYLSIIRPEKTVEESSPKKQPKTELPDLDRSYKNYSDFTRETFIDRMIEKSEERGLVVKVAKDLNINYRAALRGWNSYKETEEIPYKKFKENNDPKSSFTIKHNEYLQGLLDNDPQLFSDDIMKSLTEQFEGFTISKSQLNNHLRNTMLTIIKKSLFENRIKAWQRQCSSKKYFLERN
;
A
#
# COMPACT_ATOMS: atom_id res chain seq x y z
N MET A 1 -22.81 -35.30 -32.00
CA MET A 1 -22.12 -34.16 -32.63
C MET A 1 -20.71 -34.17 -32.07
N GLU A 2 -19.74 -34.33 -32.95
CA GLU A 2 -18.36 -34.67 -32.66
C GLU A 2 -17.63 -33.46 -32.04
N ASP A 3 -17.00 -33.69 -30.88
CA ASP A 3 -16.08 -32.77 -30.25
C ASP A 3 -14.73 -32.82 -30.98
N VAL A 4 -14.47 -31.81 -31.82
CA VAL A 4 -13.16 -31.60 -32.44
C VAL A 4 -12.27 -30.87 -31.44
N LEU A 5 -11.52 -31.63 -30.64
CA LEU A 5 -10.39 -31.12 -29.87
C LEU A 5 -9.22 -30.89 -30.84
N THR A 6 -8.83 -29.63 -31.00
CA THR A 6 -7.63 -29.25 -31.75
C THR A 6 -6.39 -29.72 -30.98
N GLN A 7 -5.78 -30.81 -31.43
CA GLN A 7 -4.45 -31.25 -31.00
C GLN A 7 -3.41 -30.25 -31.52
N ILE A 8 -2.62 -29.68 -30.61
CA ILE A 8 -1.46 -28.86 -30.94
C ILE A 8 -0.24 -29.78 -30.87
N ASP A 9 0.11 -30.38 -32.00
CA ASP A 9 1.29 -31.24 -32.15
C ASP A 9 2.52 -30.39 -32.48
N ASN A 10 3.10 -29.74 -31.47
CA ASN A 10 4.40 -29.08 -31.63
C ASN A 10 5.41 -29.62 -30.61
N PRO A 11 6.30 -30.55 -31.00
CA PRO A 11 7.16 -31.29 -30.07
C PRO A 11 8.28 -30.43 -29.44
N ASN A 12 8.41 -29.16 -29.81
CA ASN A 12 9.46 -28.25 -29.33
C ASN A 12 9.02 -27.33 -28.17
N VAL A 13 7.78 -27.41 -27.69
CA VAL A 13 7.35 -26.64 -26.52
C VAL A 13 7.17 -27.59 -25.35
N ILE A 14 8.25 -27.84 -24.62
CA ILE A 14 8.18 -28.49 -23.31
C ILE A 14 7.56 -27.47 -22.36
N LEU A 15 6.24 -27.53 -22.17
CA LEU A 15 5.56 -26.81 -21.09
C LEU A 15 5.85 -27.58 -19.80
N GLU A 16 6.92 -27.23 -19.09
CA GLU A 16 7.12 -27.69 -17.72
C GLU A 16 6.02 -27.09 -16.85
N THR A 17 5.02 -27.91 -16.52
CA THR A 17 3.95 -27.55 -15.59
C THR A 17 4.54 -27.49 -14.18
N ILE A 18 4.89 -26.28 -13.73
CA ILE A 18 5.25 -26.03 -12.34
C ILE A 18 3.96 -26.13 -11.51
N THR A 19 3.67 -27.32 -11.00
CA THR A 19 2.44 -27.64 -10.25
C THR A 19 2.49 -27.21 -8.78
N SER A 20 3.62 -26.70 -8.28
CA SER A 20 3.78 -26.34 -6.88
C SER A 20 4.48 -24.99 -6.67
N GLN A 21 3.91 -24.16 -5.79
CA GLN A 21 4.43 -22.83 -5.42
C GLN A 21 5.84 -22.88 -4.84
N LYS A 22 6.18 -23.95 -4.09
CA LYS A 22 7.52 -24.13 -3.52
C LYS A 22 8.59 -24.23 -4.60
N THR A 23 8.28 -24.91 -5.70
CA THR A 23 9.16 -25.08 -6.86
C THR A 23 9.29 -23.78 -7.66
N TYR A 24 8.23 -22.97 -7.74
CA TYR A 24 8.29 -21.66 -8.35
C TYR A 24 9.21 -20.69 -7.59
N LEU A 25 9.11 -20.67 -6.26
CA LEU A 25 9.92 -19.78 -5.40
C LEU A 25 11.41 -20.15 -5.39
N SER A 26 11.77 -21.43 -5.60
CA SER A 26 13.18 -21.84 -5.65
C SER A 26 13.88 -21.50 -6.97
N ILE A 27 13.12 -21.31 -8.04
CA ILE A 27 13.65 -20.95 -9.38
C ILE A 27 13.94 -19.45 -9.49
N ILE A 28 13.25 -18.62 -8.71
CA ILE A 28 13.51 -17.17 -8.65
C ILE A 28 14.83 -16.94 -7.89
N ARG A 29 15.93 -16.74 -8.62
CA ARG A 29 17.19 -16.23 -8.06
C ARG A 29 17.07 -14.72 -7.81
N PRO A 30 17.58 -14.18 -6.70
CA PRO A 30 17.68 -12.74 -6.51
C PRO A 30 18.78 -12.17 -7.42
N GLU A 31 18.41 -11.24 -8.31
CA GLU A 31 19.37 -10.42 -9.03
C GLU A 31 20.15 -9.50 -8.08
N LYS A 32 21.39 -9.26 -8.47
CA LYS A 32 22.50 -8.76 -7.67
C LYS A 32 22.30 -7.32 -7.20
N THR A 33 22.75 -7.07 -5.98
CA THR A 33 23.08 -5.75 -5.40
C THR A 33 24.04 -4.98 -6.30
N VAL A 34 23.69 -3.73 -6.64
CA VAL A 34 24.62 -2.74 -7.21
C VAL A 34 24.86 -1.67 -6.16
N GLU A 35 26.14 -1.35 -6.00
CA GLU A 35 26.78 -0.66 -4.89
C GLU A 35 26.57 0.87 -4.87
N GLU A 36 26.82 1.37 -3.68
CA GLU A 36 26.79 2.74 -3.16
C GLU A 36 27.82 3.68 -3.81
N SER A 37 27.44 4.93 -4.08
CA SER A 37 28.42 6.03 -4.06
C SER A 37 27.76 7.38 -3.72
N SER A 38 28.43 8.12 -2.83
CA SER A 38 28.27 9.55 -2.52
C SER A 38 29.70 10.17 -2.53
N PRO A 39 29.95 11.50 -2.37
CA PRO A 39 29.04 12.61 -2.05
C PRO A 39 29.30 13.99 -2.74
N LYS A 40 28.35 14.92 -2.52
CA LYS A 40 28.42 16.41 -2.40
C LYS A 40 28.74 17.30 -3.63
N LYS A 41 27.76 18.17 -3.96
CA LYS A 41 27.85 19.65 -3.94
C LYS A 41 26.44 20.29 -4.03
N GLN A 42 26.19 21.30 -3.21
CA GLN A 42 25.07 22.27 -3.28
C GLN A 42 25.67 23.68 -3.11
N PRO A 43 24.95 24.78 -3.38
CA PRO A 43 23.73 24.95 -4.19
C PRO A 43 23.83 26.16 -5.15
N LYS A 44 22.88 26.29 -6.09
CA LYS A 44 22.48 27.61 -6.59
C LYS A 44 20.97 27.77 -6.52
N THR A 45 20.61 28.97 -6.10
CA THR A 45 19.31 29.50 -5.74
C THR A 45 18.38 29.59 -6.92
N GLU A 46 17.25 28.89 -6.88
CA GLU A 46 16.03 29.27 -7.60
C GLU A 46 14.84 29.03 -6.67
N LEU A 47 13.99 30.04 -6.52
CA LEU A 47 12.73 29.98 -5.79
C LEU A 47 11.78 29.04 -6.56
N PRO A 48 11.26 27.96 -5.97
CA PRO A 48 10.19 27.23 -6.59
C PRO A 48 8.85 27.88 -6.24
N ASP A 49 8.01 27.93 -7.28
CA ASP A 49 6.58 28.16 -7.24
C ASP A 49 5.89 27.47 -6.06
N LEU A 50 4.74 28.03 -5.68
CA LEU A 50 3.79 27.52 -4.68
C LEU A 50 3.16 26.18 -5.12
N ASP A 51 3.98 25.16 -5.31
CA ASP A 51 3.55 23.78 -5.20
C ASP A 51 3.26 23.54 -3.72
N ARG A 52 2.09 22.96 -3.40
CA ARG A 52 1.73 22.56 -2.03
C ARG A 52 2.53 21.30 -1.62
N SER A 53 3.82 21.32 -1.93
CA SER A 53 4.82 20.40 -1.42
C SER A 53 4.90 20.59 0.09
N TYR A 54 4.69 19.50 0.83
CA TYR A 54 4.89 19.50 2.27
C TYR A 54 6.35 19.89 2.58
N LYS A 55 6.54 21.06 3.21
CA LYS A 55 7.87 21.57 3.55
C LYS A 55 8.51 20.64 4.58
N ASN A 56 9.45 19.81 4.11
CA ASN A 56 10.25 18.94 4.95
C ASN A 56 11.44 19.74 5.49
N TYR A 57 11.57 19.80 6.82
CA TYR A 57 12.75 20.35 7.48
C TYR A 57 13.78 19.24 7.70
N SER A 58 15.06 19.55 7.51
CA SER A 58 16.16 18.66 7.88
C SER A 58 16.24 18.53 9.40
N ASP A 59 16.76 17.40 9.89
CA ASP A 59 16.96 17.20 11.33
C ASP A 59 17.93 18.24 11.91
N PHE A 60 18.98 18.60 11.16
CA PHE A 60 19.87 19.72 11.50
C PHE A 60 19.12 21.05 11.71
N THR A 61 18.11 21.33 10.87
CA THR A 61 17.29 22.55 11.01
C THR A 61 16.39 22.50 12.24
N ARG A 62 15.92 21.31 12.63
CA ARG A 62 15.11 21.11 13.84
C ARG A 62 15.96 21.24 15.10
N GLU A 63 17.14 20.65 15.12
CA GLU A 63 18.12 20.77 16.21
C GLU A 63 18.53 22.23 16.41
N THR A 64 18.99 22.89 15.33
CA THR A 64 19.39 24.31 15.35
C THR A 64 18.25 25.22 15.83
N PHE A 65 16.99 24.87 15.52
CA PHE A 65 15.83 25.60 16.03
C PHE A 65 15.73 25.45 17.57
N ILE A 66 15.81 24.23 18.09
CA ILE A 66 15.73 23.97 19.53
C ILE A 66 16.90 24.61 20.28
N ASP A 67 18.12 24.49 19.77
CA ASP A 67 19.31 25.09 20.39
C ASP A 67 19.15 26.61 20.58
N ARG A 68 18.70 27.30 19.52
CA ARG A 68 18.42 28.75 19.58
C ARG A 68 17.27 29.11 20.52
N MET A 69 16.29 28.21 20.66
CA MET A 69 15.18 28.40 21.59
C MET A 69 15.61 28.27 23.06
N ILE A 70 16.56 27.38 23.36
CA ILE A 70 17.15 27.20 24.70
C ILE A 70 18.09 28.38 25.02
N GLU A 71 18.99 28.73 24.10
CA GLU A 71 19.98 29.79 24.27
C GLU A 71 19.37 31.15 24.62
N LYS A 72 18.17 31.46 24.08
CA LYS A 72 17.52 32.77 24.20
C LYS A 72 16.10 32.71 24.79
N SER A 73 15.87 31.74 25.68
CA SER A 73 14.54 31.38 26.18
C SER A 73 13.74 32.54 26.84
N GLU A 74 14.41 33.62 27.27
CA GLU A 74 13.80 34.79 27.92
C GLU A 74 13.25 35.84 26.94
N GLU A 75 13.60 35.79 25.65
CA GLU A 75 13.14 36.81 24.69
C GLU A 75 11.66 36.62 24.31
N ARG A 76 10.86 37.68 24.47
CA ARG A 76 9.48 37.71 23.95
C ARG A 76 9.48 37.62 22.43
N GLY A 77 8.66 36.71 21.89
CA GLY A 77 8.49 36.53 20.44
C GLY A 77 9.63 35.76 19.75
N LEU A 78 10.51 35.09 20.52
CA LEU A 78 11.65 34.33 20.00
C LEU A 78 11.26 33.33 18.90
N VAL A 79 10.18 32.56 19.09
CA VAL A 79 9.69 31.56 18.12
C VAL A 79 9.51 32.19 16.73
N VAL A 80 8.95 33.41 16.66
CA VAL A 80 8.71 34.08 15.38
C VAL A 80 10.02 34.49 14.72
N LYS A 81 10.98 35.00 15.48
CA LYS A 81 12.30 35.41 14.97
C LYS A 81 13.07 34.20 14.45
N VAL A 82 13.24 33.18 15.28
CA VAL A 82 14.01 31.97 14.94
C VAL A 82 13.36 31.20 13.79
N ALA A 83 12.02 31.13 13.75
CA ALA A 83 11.30 30.50 12.63
C ALA A 83 11.53 31.24 11.30
N LYS A 84 11.54 32.59 11.31
CA LYS A 84 11.87 33.38 10.11
C LYS A 84 13.30 33.15 9.67
N ASP A 85 14.26 33.19 10.60
CA ASP A 85 15.69 33.02 10.32
C ASP A 85 15.99 31.63 9.72
N LEU A 86 15.35 30.59 10.23
CA LEU A 86 15.51 29.21 9.77
C LEU A 86 14.54 28.84 8.63
N ASN A 87 13.74 29.80 8.15
CA ASN A 87 12.72 29.59 7.12
C ASN A 87 11.74 28.45 7.46
N ILE A 88 11.41 28.29 8.74
CA ILE A 88 10.45 27.32 9.26
C ILE A 88 9.07 27.97 9.30
N ASN A 89 8.03 27.22 8.91
CA ASN A 89 6.67 27.68 9.09
C ASN A 89 6.38 27.90 10.59
N TYR A 90 5.85 29.08 10.94
CA TYR A 90 5.55 29.45 12.33
C TYR A 90 4.73 28.38 13.08
N ARG A 91 3.72 27.76 12.45
CA ARG A 91 2.91 26.72 13.09
C ARG A 91 3.72 25.45 13.37
N ALA A 92 4.65 25.10 12.47
CA ALA A 92 5.53 23.96 12.66
C ALA A 92 6.56 24.22 13.77
N ALA A 93 7.15 25.42 13.80
CA ALA A 93 8.05 25.87 14.86
C ALA A 93 7.37 25.88 16.24
N LEU A 94 6.15 26.42 16.32
CA LEU A 94 5.37 26.44 17.56
C LEU A 94 5.03 25.03 18.04
N ARG A 95 4.58 24.15 17.13
CA ARG A 95 4.32 22.75 17.46
C ARG A 95 5.59 22.06 17.96
N GLY A 96 6.72 22.24 17.28
CA GLY A 96 8.00 21.65 17.67
C GLY A 96 8.47 22.12 19.04
N TRP A 97 8.32 23.42 19.34
CA TRP A 97 8.65 23.97 20.66
C TRP A 97 7.78 23.42 21.78
N ASN A 98 6.47 23.30 21.56
CA ASN A 98 5.56 22.71 22.55
C ASN A 98 5.88 21.23 22.78
N SER A 99 6.15 20.47 21.71
CA SER A 99 6.57 19.06 21.85
C SER A 99 7.86 18.94 22.66
N TYR A 100 8.86 19.77 22.39
CA TYR A 100 10.10 19.79 23.18
C TYR A 100 9.85 20.12 24.66
N LYS A 101 8.95 21.06 24.97
CA LYS A 101 8.58 21.35 26.36
C LYS A 101 7.91 20.19 27.08
N GLU A 102 7.19 19.34 26.35
CA GLU A 102 6.46 18.20 26.90
C GLU A 102 7.36 16.96 27.07
N THR A 103 8.28 16.72 26.12
CA THR A 103 9.07 15.48 26.07
C THR A 103 10.57 15.67 26.31
N GLU A 104 11.07 16.92 26.32
CA GLU A 104 12.50 17.28 26.31
C GLU A 104 13.30 16.65 25.15
N GLU A 105 12.60 16.11 24.15
CA GLU A 105 13.18 15.47 22.98
C GLU A 105 13.00 16.35 21.74
N ILE A 106 14.03 16.38 20.89
CA ILE A 106 13.97 17.06 19.61
C ILE A 106 12.98 16.30 18.72
N PRO A 107 11.96 16.97 18.14
CA PRO A 107 10.91 16.31 17.37
C PRO A 107 11.42 15.90 15.99
N TYR A 108 12.21 14.83 15.94
CA TYR A 108 12.67 14.23 14.70
C TYR A 108 11.49 13.74 13.87
N LYS A 109 11.70 13.67 12.54
CA LYS A 109 10.74 13.00 11.68
C LYS A 109 10.69 11.54 12.14
N LYS A 110 9.60 11.16 12.80
CA LYS A 110 9.35 9.76 13.12
C LYS A 110 9.21 9.05 11.77
N PHE A 111 10.26 8.39 11.33
CA PHE A 111 10.12 7.18 10.53
C PHE A 111 9.53 6.14 11.47
N LYS A 112 8.28 6.37 11.91
CA LYS A 112 7.46 5.22 12.22
C LYS A 112 7.51 4.45 10.92
N GLU A 113 8.11 3.26 10.94
CA GLU A 113 7.63 2.18 10.09
C GLU A 113 6.14 2.40 10.03
N ASN A 114 5.62 2.73 8.84
CA ASN A 114 4.20 2.94 8.68
C ASN A 114 3.61 1.61 9.13
N ASN A 115 3.19 1.57 10.39
CA ASN A 115 2.46 0.48 10.96
C ASN A 115 1.11 0.67 10.32
N ASP A 116 1.05 0.30 9.04
CA ASP A 116 -0.16 0.13 8.30
C ASP A 116 -1.09 -0.65 9.22
N PRO A 117 -2.40 -0.35 9.20
CA PRO A 117 -3.36 -1.07 10.02
C PRO A 117 -3.05 -2.56 9.96
N LYS A 118 -2.76 -3.16 11.13
CA LYS A 118 -2.42 -4.58 11.20
C LYS A 118 -3.49 -5.34 10.43
N SER A 119 -3.05 -6.14 9.45
CA SER A 119 -3.97 -6.93 8.64
C SER A 119 -4.89 -7.72 9.56
N SER A 120 -6.19 -7.76 9.23
CA SER A 120 -7.16 -8.60 9.97
C SER A 120 -6.85 -10.09 9.83
N PHE A 121 -6.01 -10.46 8.86
CA PHE A 121 -5.60 -11.85 8.65
C PHE A 121 -4.53 -12.28 9.64
N THR A 122 -4.81 -13.38 10.34
CA THR A 122 -3.86 -14.08 11.20
C THR A 122 -3.12 -15.17 10.42
N ILE A 123 -2.06 -15.73 11.01
CA ILE A 123 -1.31 -16.85 10.43
C ILE A 123 -2.25 -18.03 10.14
N LYS A 124 -3.19 -18.33 11.05
CA LYS A 124 -4.18 -19.41 10.88
C LYS A 124 -5.08 -19.20 9.67
N HIS A 125 -5.47 -17.95 9.38
CA HIS A 125 -6.29 -17.66 8.20
C HIS A 125 -5.51 -17.96 6.92
N ASN A 126 -4.20 -17.67 6.90
CA ASN A 126 -3.34 -17.90 5.74
C ASN A 126 -3.14 -19.39 5.47
N GLU A 127 -2.89 -20.19 6.52
CA GLU A 127 -2.75 -21.65 6.40
C GLU A 127 -4.04 -22.28 5.85
N TYR A 128 -5.20 -21.85 6.37
CA TYR A 128 -6.50 -22.29 5.86
C TYR A 128 -6.68 -21.92 4.39
N LEU A 129 -6.36 -20.68 4.01
CA LEU A 129 -6.47 -20.22 2.63
C LEU A 129 -5.54 -20.98 1.68
N GLN A 130 -4.33 -21.32 2.12
CA GLN A 130 -3.42 -22.15 1.31
C GLN A 130 -4.01 -23.53 1.07
N GLY A 131 -4.45 -24.22 2.13
CA GLY A 131 -5.09 -25.53 1.98
C GLY A 131 -6.34 -25.47 1.11
N LEU A 132 -7.13 -24.41 1.22
CA LEU A 132 -8.34 -24.23 0.42
C LEU A 132 -8.02 -24.03 -1.08
N LEU A 133 -7.02 -23.20 -1.40
CA LEU A 133 -6.60 -22.92 -2.78
C LEU A 133 -5.89 -24.11 -3.44
N ASP A 134 -5.14 -24.88 -2.67
CA ASP A 134 -4.44 -26.08 -3.16
C ASP A 134 -5.44 -27.18 -3.55
N ASN A 135 -6.58 -27.26 -2.84
CA ASN A 135 -7.62 -28.26 -3.10
C ASN A 135 -8.54 -27.90 -4.26
N ASP A 136 -8.89 -26.63 -4.45
CA ASP A 136 -9.76 -26.18 -5.54
C ASP A 136 -9.31 -24.86 -6.18
N PRO A 137 -8.60 -24.93 -7.32
CA PRO A 137 -8.17 -23.75 -8.07
C PRO A 137 -9.31 -22.93 -8.70
N GLN A 138 -10.54 -23.43 -8.71
CA GLN A 138 -11.70 -22.76 -9.33
C GLN A 138 -12.54 -21.92 -8.36
N LEU A 139 -12.16 -21.88 -7.08
CA LEU A 139 -12.87 -21.12 -6.06
C LEU A 139 -13.01 -19.63 -6.40
N PHE A 140 -14.21 -19.09 -6.23
CA PHE A 140 -14.45 -17.66 -6.34
C PHE A 140 -14.25 -16.96 -4.99
N SER A 141 -14.01 -15.64 -5.04
CA SER A 141 -13.83 -14.86 -3.81
C SER A 141 -15.01 -14.97 -2.85
N ASP A 142 -16.23 -15.13 -3.34
CA ASP A 142 -17.42 -15.21 -2.48
C ASP A 142 -17.48 -16.54 -1.72
N ASP A 143 -17.07 -17.64 -2.36
CA ASP A 143 -16.99 -18.96 -1.71
C ASP A 143 -15.90 -18.98 -0.63
N ILE A 144 -14.77 -18.30 -0.91
CA ILE A 144 -13.68 -18.15 0.04
C ILE A 144 -14.09 -17.25 1.22
N MET A 145 -14.81 -16.17 0.96
CA MET A 145 -15.34 -15.33 2.02
C MET A 145 -16.29 -16.11 2.93
N LYS A 146 -17.21 -16.89 2.33
CA LYS A 146 -18.17 -17.69 3.07
C LYS A 146 -17.48 -18.75 3.94
N SER A 147 -16.58 -19.53 3.36
CA SER A 147 -15.81 -20.54 4.10
C SER A 147 -14.96 -19.94 5.22
N LEU A 148 -14.33 -18.78 5.01
CA LEU A 148 -13.61 -18.07 6.07
C LEU A 148 -14.54 -17.62 7.21
N THR A 149 -15.71 -17.08 6.89
CA THR A 149 -16.67 -16.64 7.92
C THR A 149 -17.33 -17.80 8.67
N GLU A 150 -17.44 -18.97 8.04
CA GLU A 150 -17.95 -20.20 8.68
C GLU A 150 -16.88 -20.84 9.58
N GLN A 151 -15.62 -20.84 9.15
CA GLN A 151 -14.51 -21.45 9.89
C GLN A 151 -14.02 -20.58 11.06
N PHE A 152 -14.07 -19.25 10.93
CA PHE A 152 -13.56 -18.32 11.93
C PHE A 152 -14.70 -17.43 12.45
N GLU A 153 -15.23 -17.78 13.62
CA GLU A 153 -16.32 -17.03 14.26
C GLU A 153 -15.91 -15.57 14.53
N GLY A 154 -16.80 -14.63 14.18
CA GLY A 154 -16.56 -13.19 14.34
C GLY A 154 -15.62 -12.58 13.29
N PHE A 155 -15.10 -13.36 12.35
CA PHE A 155 -14.27 -12.83 11.27
C PHE A 155 -15.14 -12.20 10.18
N THR A 156 -15.07 -10.87 10.07
CA THR A 156 -15.80 -10.11 9.04
C THR A 156 -14.81 -9.49 8.06
N ILE A 157 -14.98 -9.80 6.78
CA ILE A 157 -14.12 -9.32 5.72
C ILE A 157 -14.95 -8.89 4.53
N SER A 158 -14.47 -7.84 3.84
CA SER A 158 -15.00 -7.43 2.55
C SER A 158 -14.26 -8.10 1.38
N LYS A 159 -14.93 -8.21 0.22
CA LYS A 159 -14.35 -8.79 -1.00
C LYS A 159 -13.09 -8.06 -1.47
N SER A 160 -13.00 -6.74 -1.25
CA SER A 160 -11.80 -5.96 -1.57
C SER A 160 -10.64 -6.27 -0.62
N GLN A 161 -10.90 -6.38 0.68
CA GLN A 161 -9.90 -6.77 1.68
C GLN A 161 -9.34 -8.17 1.38
N LEU A 162 -10.20 -9.13 1.07
CA LEU A 162 -9.76 -10.49 0.68
C LEU A 162 -8.88 -10.44 -0.56
N ASN A 163 -9.32 -9.76 -1.63
CA ASN A 163 -8.55 -9.68 -2.87
C ASN A 163 -7.21 -8.95 -2.70
N ASN A 164 -7.16 -7.91 -1.87
CA ASN A 164 -5.91 -7.20 -1.57
C ASN A 164 -4.96 -8.08 -0.76
N HIS A 165 -5.48 -8.83 0.22
CA HIS A 165 -4.67 -9.77 0.99
C HIS A 165 -4.10 -10.84 0.08
N LEU A 166 -4.94 -11.55 -0.67
CA LEU A 166 -4.49 -12.59 -1.60
C LEU A 166 -3.40 -12.08 -2.55
N ARG A 167 -3.58 -10.89 -3.15
CA ARG A 167 -2.61 -10.32 -4.08
C ARG A 167 -1.32 -9.85 -3.43
N ASN A 168 -1.39 -9.13 -2.31
CA ASN A 168 -0.23 -8.43 -1.75
C ASN A 168 0.52 -9.27 -0.71
N THR A 169 -0.17 -10.15 0.01
CA THR A 169 0.43 -10.97 1.07
C THR A 169 0.66 -12.41 0.62
N MET A 170 -0.30 -13.03 -0.07
CA MET A 170 -0.18 -14.41 -0.56
C MET A 170 0.35 -14.52 -1.99
N LEU A 171 0.45 -13.40 -2.70
CA LEU A 171 0.86 -13.32 -4.11
C LEU A 171 0.00 -14.18 -5.04
N THR A 172 -1.28 -14.35 -4.72
CA THR A 172 -2.26 -15.13 -5.50
C THR A 172 -3.29 -14.24 -6.17
N ILE A 173 -3.65 -14.58 -7.41
CA ILE A 173 -4.71 -13.91 -8.18
C ILE A 173 -5.83 -14.90 -8.42
N ILE A 174 -7.00 -14.62 -7.83
CA ILE A 174 -8.21 -15.39 -8.08
C ILE A 174 -8.89 -14.90 -9.36
N LYS A 175 -9.33 -15.86 -10.19
CA LYS A 175 -10.10 -15.56 -11.40
C LYS A 175 -11.44 -14.94 -11.03
N LYS A 176 -11.79 -13.83 -11.69
CA LYS A 176 -13.11 -13.22 -11.54
C LYS A 176 -14.14 -14.09 -12.27
N SER A 177 -15.31 -14.29 -11.66
CA SER A 177 -16.43 -14.95 -12.35
C SER A 177 -16.81 -14.12 -13.59
N LEU A 178 -16.64 -14.70 -14.77
CA LEU A 178 -17.00 -14.05 -16.03
C LEU A 178 -18.53 -13.89 -16.18
N PHE A 179 -19.28 -14.78 -15.53
CA PHE A 179 -20.73 -14.85 -15.63
C PHE A 179 -21.45 -13.69 -14.93
N GLU A 180 -21.06 -13.33 -13.72
CA GLU A 180 -21.65 -12.19 -13.02
C GLU A 180 -21.39 -10.86 -13.73
N ASN A 181 -20.23 -10.69 -14.35
CA ASN A 181 -19.90 -9.48 -15.08
C ASN A 181 -20.84 -9.29 -16.27
N ARG A 182 -21.19 -10.39 -16.95
CA ARG A 182 -22.23 -10.36 -17.99
C ARG A 182 -23.57 -9.95 -17.39
N ILE A 183 -24.04 -10.60 -16.33
CA ILE A 183 -25.34 -10.25 -15.70
C ILE A 183 -25.38 -8.77 -15.28
N LYS A 184 -24.33 -8.25 -14.64
CA LYS A 184 -24.23 -6.85 -14.22
C LYS A 184 -24.21 -5.89 -15.43
N ALA A 185 -23.53 -6.26 -16.52
CA ALA A 185 -23.54 -5.49 -17.76
C ALA A 185 -24.94 -5.46 -18.41
N TRP A 186 -25.61 -6.62 -18.45
CA TRP A 186 -26.99 -6.75 -18.92
C TRP A 186 -27.96 -5.92 -18.07
N GLN A 187 -27.86 -5.97 -16.74
CA GLN A 187 -28.67 -5.14 -15.84
C GLN A 187 -28.46 -3.65 -16.08
N ARG A 188 -27.21 -3.19 -16.22
CA ARG A 188 -26.92 -1.77 -16.57
C ARG A 188 -27.52 -1.38 -17.91
N GLN A 189 -27.44 -2.25 -18.92
CA GLN A 189 -27.99 -1.99 -20.24
C GLN A 189 -29.53 -1.95 -20.22
N CYS A 190 -30.17 -2.82 -19.44
CA CYS A 190 -31.63 -2.81 -19.23
C CYS A 190 -32.09 -1.58 -18.43
N SER A 191 -31.39 -1.19 -17.36
CA SER A 191 -31.69 0.04 -16.62
C SER A 191 -31.55 1.28 -17.51
N SER A 192 -30.48 1.37 -18.31
CA SER A 192 -30.28 2.49 -19.23
C SER A 192 -31.35 2.57 -20.33
N LYS A 193 -31.88 1.43 -20.79
CA LYS A 193 -33.02 1.39 -21.73
C LYS A 193 -34.34 1.79 -21.06
N LYS A 194 -34.56 1.44 -19.79
CA LYS A 194 -35.74 1.85 -19.03
C LYS A 194 -35.82 3.38 -18.86
N TYR A 195 -34.69 4.02 -18.55
CA TYR A 195 -34.60 5.50 -18.50
C TYR A 195 -34.80 6.20 -19.84
N PHE A 196 -34.61 5.51 -20.97
CA PHE A 196 -34.84 6.05 -22.31
C PHE A 196 -36.32 5.95 -22.74
N LEU A 197 -37.04 4.94 -22.26
CA LEU A 197 -38.47 4.75 -22.55
C LEU A 197 -39.39 5.58 -21.66
N GLU A 198 -38.96 5.99 -20.47
CA GLU A 198 -39.73 6.86 -19.55
C GLU A 198 -39.58 8.37 -19.85
N ARG A 199 -38.85 8.74 -20.91
CA ARG A 199 -38.57 10.15 -21.31
C ARG A 199 -39.12 10.57 -22.67
N ASN A 200 -39.81 9.67 -23.39
CA ASN A 200 -40.53 9.94 -24.63
C ASN A 200 -42.02 9.69 -24.43
#